data_AF-A0A530A057-F1
#
_entry.id   AF-A0A530A057-F1
#
_cell.length_a   1.000
_cell.length_b   1.000
_cell.length_c   1.000
_cell.angle_alpha   90.00
_cell.angle_beta   90.00
_cell.angle_gamma   90.00
#
_symmetry.space_group_name_H-M   'P 1'
#
loop_
_entity.id
_entity.type
_entity.pdbx_description
1 polymer ?
#
loop_
_entity_poly.entity_id
_entity_poly.type
_entity_poly.pdbx_seq_one_letter_code
_entity_poly.pdbx_strand_id
1 'polypeptide(L)'
;MPSRWTILAVLFVARAAMAVQFQSIAAIAPELGKALDANLADIGVLIGLYFAPGVALALPGGAIGRRFGDKGSVLAGLAMMLAGEMLLFTSTSW
;
A
#
# COMPACT_ATOMS: atom_id res chain seq x y z
N MET A 1 -17.02 -0.38 25.65
CA MET A 1 -17.15 0.27 24.33
C MET A 1 -15.80 0.86 23.97
N PRO A 2 -15.14 0.48 22.86
CA PRO A 2 -13.92 1.14 22.44
C PRO A 2 -14.22 2.64 22.30
N SER A 3 -13.36 3.50 22.84
CA SER A 3 -13.58 4.94 22.74
C SER A 3 -13.54 5.35 21.26
N ARG A 4 -14.43 6.25 20.83
CA ARG A 4 -14.49 6.74 19.44
C ARG A 4 -13.14 7.32 18.99
N TRP A 5 -12.40 7.90 19.92
CA TRP A 5 -11.05 8.43 19.74
C TRP A 5 -10.01 7.35 19.42
N THR A 6 -10.12 6.17 20.04
CA THR A 6 -9.21 5.04 19.74
C THR A 6 -9.38 4.57 18.30
N ILE A 7 -10.62 4.51 17.80
CA ILE A 7 -10.89 4.12 16.41
C ILE A 7 -10.30 5.14 15.44
N LEU A 8 -10.49 6.43 15.70
CA LEU A 8 -9.92 7.51 14.88
C LEU A 8 -8.39 7.48 14.89
N ALA A 9 -7.76 7.25 16.06
CA ALA A 9 -6.32 7.13 16.16
C ALA A 9 -5.78 5.94 15.33
N VAL A 10 -6.43 4.78 15.40
CA VAL A 10 -6.05 3.62 14.59
C VAL A 10 -6.20 3.89 13.10
N LEU A 11 -7.32 4.49 12.68
CA LEU A 11 -7.55 4.84 11.27
C LEU A 11 -6.54 5.87 10.78
N PHE A 12 -6.18 6.84 11.62
CA PHE A 12 -5.16 7.84 11.31
C PHE A 12 -3.79 7.18 11.10
N VAL A 13 -3.37 6.31 12.04
CA VAL A 13 -2.10 5.58 11.93
C VAL A 13 -2.08 4.69 10.69
N ALA A 14 -3.17 3.97 10.41
CA ALA A 14 -3.30 3.15 9.21
C ALA A 14 -3.17 4.01 7.93
N ARG A 15 -3.82 5.17 7.91
CA ARG A 15 -3.73 6.12 6.79
C ARG A 15 -2.32 6.67 6.61
N ALA A 16 -1.65 7.02 7.71
CA ALA A 16 -0.27 7.50 7.69
C ALA A 16 0.70 6.42 7.20
N ALA A 17 0.57 5.18 7.69
CA ALA A 17 1.39 4.05 7.29
C ALA A 17 1.26 3.76 5.78
N MET A 18 0.03 3.80 5.23
CA MET A 18 -0.20 3.65 3.80
C MET A 18 0.52 4.72 2.97
N ALA A 19 0.49 5.98 3.42
CA ALA A 19 1.19 7.05 2.75
C ALA A 19 2.72 6.86 2.79
N VAL A 20 3.27 6.43 3.93
CA VAL A 20 4.71 6.18 4.09
C VAL A 20 5.18 5.04 3.18
N GLN A 21 4.45 3.92 3.12
CA GLN A 21 4.78 2.80 2.23
C GLN A 21 4.88 3.28 0.77
N PHE A 22 3.90 4.06 0.32
CA PHE A 22 3.89 4.55 -1.05
C PHE A 22 4.94 5.63 -1.35
N GLN A 23 5.13 6.60 -0.45
CA GLN A 23 6.08 7.69 -0.66
C GLN A 23 7.54 7.25 -0.52
N SER A 24 7.82 6.19 0.24
CA SER A 24 9.17 5.65 0.39
C SER A 24 9.80 5.26 -0.95
N ILE A 25 9.04 4.59 -1.83
CA ILE A 25 9.48 4.15 -3.16
C ILE A 25 9.87 5.34 -4.05
N ALA A 26 9.08 6.41 -4.03
CA ALA A 26 9.37 7.62 -4.81
C ALA A 26 10.69 8.29 -4.36
N ALA A 27 11.02 8.22 -3.07
CA ALA A 27 12.26 8.80 -2.54
C ALA A 27 13.50 8.01 -2.96
N ILE A 28 13.42 6.67 -3.06
CA ILE A 28 14.53 5.81 -3.49
C ILE A 28 14.58 5.57 -5.00
N ALA A 29 13.55 5.94 -5.75
CA ALA A 29 13.48 5.74 -7.20
C ALA A 29 14.73 6.20 -7.98
N PRO A 30 15.33 7.39 -7.72
CA PRO A 30 16.54 7.81 -8.44
C PRO A 30 17.75 6.92 -8.14
N GLU A 31 17.86 6.39 -6.93
CA GLU A 31 18.95 5.47 -6.54
C GLU A 31 18.71 4.06 -7.10
N LEU A 32 17.46 3.60 -7.15
CA LEU A 32 17.09 2.36 -7.86
C LEU A 32 17.43 2.45 -9.36
N GLY A 33 17.12 3.57 -10.01
CA GLY A 33 17.46 3.78 -11.42
C GLY A 33 18.95 3.64 -11.70
N LYS A 34 19.81 4.16 -10.80
CA LYS A 34 21.26 4.00 -10.89
C LYS A 34 21.72 2.56 -10.64
N ALA A 35 21.11 1.87 -9.68
CA ALA A 35 21.49 0.50 -9.31
C ALA A 35 21.07 -0.55 -10.37
N LEU A 36 19.94 -0.32 -11.02
CA LEU A 36 19.35 -1.25 -12.01
C LEU A 36 19.67 -0.89 -13.46
N ASP A 37 20.48 0.15 -13.70
CA ASP A 37 20.72 0.76 -15.02
C ASP A 37 19.41 1.07 -15.78
N ALA A 38 18.36 1.42 -15.01
CA ALA A 38 17.00 1.58 -15.49
C ALA A 38 16.71 3.06 -15.74
N ASN A 39 16.06 3.36 -16.87
CA ASN A 39 15.72 4.73 -17.21
C ASN A 39 14.48 5.19 -16.40
N LEU A 40 14.27 6.51 -16.32
CA LEU A 40 13.13 7.10 -15.60
C LEU A 40 11.76 6.60 -16.13
N ALA A 41 11.72 6.20 -17.41
CA ALA A 41 10.55 5.58 -18.03
C ALA A 41 10.21 4.22 -17.42
N ASP A 42 11.21 3.38 -17.13
CA ASP A 42 11.02 2.04 -16.56
C ASP A 42 10.49 2.12 -15.13
N ILE A 43 11.00 3.07 -14.35
CA ILE A 43 10.48 3.41 -13.02
C ILE A 43 9.01 3.84 -13.11
N GLY A 44 8.67 4.69 -14.09
CA GLY A 44 7.29 5.09 -14.33
C GLY A 44 6.36 3.91 -14.64
N VAL A 45 6.83 2.94 -15.43
CA VAL A 45 6.10 1.71 -15.72
C VAL A 45 5.91 0.86 -14.46
N LEU A 46 6.94 0.71 -13.62
CA LEU A 46 6.85 -0.02 -12.35
C LEU A 46 5.83 0.62 -11.39
N ILE A 47 5.84 1.94 -11.27
CA ILE A 47 4.85 2.69 -10.49
C ILE A 47 3.44 2.47 -11.07
N GLY A 48 3.28 2.55 -12.40
CA GLY A 48 2.01 2.29 -13.06
C GLY A 48 1.49 0.88 -12.81
N LEU A 49 2.37 -0.12 -12.85
CA LEU A 49 2.06 -1.52 -12.56
C LEU A 49 1.62 -1.71 -11.11
N TYR A 50 2.26 -1.02 -10.16
CA TYR A 50 1.85 -1.00 -8.75
C TYR A 50 0.44 -0.42 -8.55
N PHE A 51 0.06 0.62 -9.30
CA PHE A 51 -1.28 1.20 -9.22
C PHE A 51 -2.37 0.39 -9.92
N ALA A 52 -2.03 -0.39 -10.94
CA ALA A 52 -2.99 -1.16 -11.74
C ALA A 52 -3.96 -2.02 -10.90
N PRO A 53 -3.52 -2.86 -9.95
CA PRO A 53 -4.44 -3.63 -9.10
C PRO A 53 -5.28 -2.72 -8.20
N GLY A 54 -4.74 -1.58 -7.75
CA GLY A 54 -5.48 -0.58 -6.97
C GLY A 54 -6.65 0.02 -7.75
N VAL A 55 -6.46 0.31 -9.04
CA VAL A 55 -7.53 0.82 -9.92
C VAL A 55 -8.60 -0.25 -10.14
N ALA A 56 -8.19 -1.50 -10.38
CA ALA A 56 -9.12 -2.62 -10.53
C ALA A 56 -9.97 -2.86 -9.26
N LEU A 57 -9.37 -2.68 -8.08
CA LEU A 57 -10.05 -2.81 -6.79
C LEU A 57 -10.82 -1.56 -6.36
N ALA A 58 -10.60 -0.38 -6.95
CA ALA A 58 -11.24 0.86 -6.51
C ALA A 58 -12.77 0.81 -6.64
N LEU A 59 -13.27 0.24 -7.74
CA LEU A 59 -14.71 0.06 -8.00
C LEU A 59 -15.37 -0.96 -7.05
N PRO A 60 -14.87 -2.21 -6.93
CA PRO A 60 -15.45 -3.17 -5.99
C PRO A 60 -15.15 -2.82 -4.53
N GLY A 61 -14.12 -2.03 -4.21
CA GLY A 61 -13.73 -1.70 -2.83
C GLY A 61 -14.87 -1.09 -2.00
N GLY A 62 -15.66 -0.19 -2.59
CA GLY A 62 -16.86 0.37 -1.94
C GLY A 62 -18.02 -0.63 -1.80
N ALA A 63 -18.11 -1.62 -2.69
CA ALA A 63 -19.08 -2.70 -2.58
C ALA A 63 -18.65 -3.76 -1.54
N ILE A 64 -17.36 -4.06 -1.46
CA ILE A 64 -16.75 -4.96 -0.48
C ILE A 64 -16.94 -4.40 0.93
N GLY A 65 -16.68 -3.10 1.13
CA GLY A 65 -16.94 -2.40 2.40
C GLY A 65 -18.39 -2.52 2.86
N ARG A 66 -19.35 -2.34 1.94
CA ARG A 66 -20.77 -2.51 2.22
C ARG A 66 -21.19 -3.96 2.50
N ARG A 67 -20.56 -4.95 1.85
CA ARG A 67 -20.95 -6.37 1.97
C ARG A 67 -20.29 -7.10 3.14
N PHE A 68 -19.04 -6.79 3.46
CA PHE A 68 -18.26 -7.44 4.53
C PHE A 68 -18.12 -6.57 5.79
N GLY A 69 -18.64 -5.34 5.74
CA GLY A 69 -18.54 -4.37 6.82
C GLY A 69 -17.20 -3.62 6.81
N ASP A 70 -17.23 -2.37 7.27
CA ASP A 70 -16.08 -1.47 7.26
C ASP A 70 -14.91 -2.03 8.05
N LYS A 71 -15.17 -2.59 9.24
CA LYS A 71 -14.12 -3.14 10.12
C LYS A 71 -13.39 -4.32 9.49
N GLY A 72 -14.13 -5.25 8.86
CA GLY A 72 -13.53 -6.44 8.23
C GLY A 72 -12.68 -6.06 7.03
N SER A 73 -13.18 -5.14 6.21
CA SER A 73 -12.48 -4.66 5.02
C SER A 73 -11.19 -3.91 5.36
N VAL A 74 -11.21 -3.08 6.41
CA VAL A 74 -10.01 -2.36 6.90
C VAL A 74 -8.97 -3.33 7.45
N LEU A 75 -9.38 -4.34 8.24
CA LEU A 75 -8.47 -5.34 8.79
C LEU A 75 -7.85 -6.22 7.69
N ALA A 76 -8.64 -6.61 6.69
CA ALA A 76 -8.14 -7.36 5.54
C ALA A 76 -7.11 -6.54 4.74
N GLY A 77 -7.37 -5.25 4.52
CA GLY A 77 -6.43 -4.33 3.89
C GLY A 77 -5.12 -4.19 4.68
N LEU A 78 -5.21 -3.98 6.00
CA LEU A 78 -4.04 -3.92 6.88
C LEU A 78 -3.21 -5.22 6.85
N ALA A 79 -3.87 -6.38 6.86
CA ALA A 79 -3.19 -7.67 6.75
C ALA A 79 -2.49 -7.85 5.41
N MET A 80 -3.12 -7.43 4.31
CA MET A 80 -2.49 -7.42 2.98
C MET A 80 -1.27 -6.50 2.92
N MET A 81 -1.36 -5.30 3.50
CA MET A 81 -0.21 -4.38 3.58
C MET A 81 0.95 -5.03 4.34
N LEU A 82 0.65 -5.65 5.49
CA LEU A 82 1.66 -6.33 6.30
C LEU A 82 2.31 -7.50 5.55
N ALA A 83 1.52 -8.26 4.79
CA ALA A 83 2.01 -9.35 3.96
C ALA A 83 2.93 -8.85 2.82
N GLY A 84 2.60 -7.70 2.20
CA GLY A 84 3.44 -7.07 1.18
C GLY A 84 4.81 -6.65 1.72
N GLU A 85 4.83 -6.01 2.89
CA GLU A 85 6.07 -5.62 3.58
C GLU A 85 6.89 -6.84 4.02
N MET A 86 6.24 -7.90 4.52
CA MET A 86 6.93 -9.16 4.84
C MET A 86 7.56 -9.79 3.60
N LEU A 87 6.86 -9.76 2.46
CA LEU A 87 7.38 -10.30 1.21
C LEU A 87 8.62 -9.52 0.76
N LEU A 88 8.58 -8.19 0.83
CA LEU A 88 9.71 -7.31 0.56
C LEU A 88 10.89 -7.58 1.51
N PHE A 89 10.62 -7.79 2.79
CA PHE A 89 11.65 -8.13 3.77
C PHE A 89 12.33 -9.48 3.47
N THR A 90 11.56 -10.46 2.98
CA THR A 90 12.09 -11.78 2.60
C THR A 90 12.73 -11.81 1.22
N SER A 91 12.49 -10.81 0.36
CA SER A 91 13.11 -10.78 -0.96
C SER A 91 14.59 -10.41 -0.83
N THR A 92 15.44 -11.43 -0.92
CA THR A 92 16.91 -11.31 -0.91
C THR A 92 17.50 -10.77 -2.23
N SER A 93 16.66 -10.48 -3.22
CA SER A 93 17.05 -9.85 -4.48
C SER A 93 16.88 -8.33 -4.38
N TRP A 94 18.01 -7.63 -4.22
CA TRP A 94 18.16 -6.21 -4.53
C TRP A 94 18.82 -6.08 -5.90
#